data_AF-A0A8S3IRS4-F1
#
_entry.id   AF-A0A8S3IRS4-F1
#
_cell.length_a   1.000
_cell.length_b   1.000
_cell.length_c   1.000
_cell.angle_alpha   90.00
_cell.angle_beta   90.00
_cell.angle_gamma   90.00
#
_symmetry.space_group_name_H-M   'P 1'
#
loop_
_entity.id
_entity.type
_entity.pdbx_description
1 polymer ?
#
loop_
_entity_poly.entity_id
_entity_poly.type
_entity_poly.pdbx_seq_one_letter_code
_entity_poly.pdbx_strand_id
1 'polypeptide(L)'
;VLLPIVVFGCNRARALQIHIEALLRIRNNSDLNPILVSLDCHSRETLQVAKSFGDKIKKIIELPDLGPLIVPPKDHLLSGYYKISRHYGYSLNYVLNTLNYEAIIITEDDLEVSPDFLDYFQALYPLLKYDKTLWCISAWNDNGIDKKIDRQANLLHRTDFFPGLGWLLTRTVWNEIKDDWPQA
;
A
#
# COMPACT_ATOMS: atom_id res chain seq x y z
N VAL A 1 10.59 -11.71 8.51
CA VAL A 1 10.19 -12.12 7.14
C VAL A 1 10.40 -10.92 6.23
N LEU A 2 10.75 -11.12 4.96
CA LEU A 2 10.80 -10.04 3.99
C LEU A 2 9.37 -9.57 3.65
N LEU A 3 9.00 -8.38 4.12
CA LEU A 3 7.72 -7.71 3.86
C LEU A 3 7.99 -6.30 3.33
N PRO A 4 8.14 -6.13 2.00
CA PRO A 4 8.27 -4.83 1.39
C PRO A 4 7.08 -3.93 1.66
N ILE A 5 7.34 -2.63 1.74
CA ILE A 5 6.32 -1.59 1.90
C ILE A 5 6.20 -0.88 0.57
N VAL A 6 5.02 -0.91 -0.03
CA VAL A 6 4.71 -0.22 -1.29
C VAL A 6 3.88 1.01 -0.96
N VAL A 7 4.51 2.18 -1.09
CA VAL A 7 3.88 3.48 -0.90
C VAL A 7 3.31 3.94 -2.23
N PHE A 8 1.99 4.15 -2.29
CA PHE A 8 1.30 4.74 -3.44
C PHE A 8 1.24 6.26 -3.28
N GLY A 9 1.77 6.98 -4.26
CA GLY A 9 1.69 8.44 -4.34
C GLY A 9 1.42 8.93 -5.76
N CYS A 10 1.09 10.22 -5.89
CA CYS A 10 0.76 10.83 -7.17
C CYS A 10 1.36 12.25 -7.28
N ASN A 11 0.71 13.24 -6.64
CA ASN A 11 1.07 14.65 -6.80
C ASN A 11 1.10 15.42 -5.46
N ARG A 12 1.19 14.73 -4.32
CA ARG A 12 1.24 15.32 -2.97
C ARG A 12 2.63 15.18 -2.37
N ALA A 13 3.60 15.91 -2.93
CA ALA A 13 5.02 15.78 -2.56
C ALA A 13 5.29 15.91 -1.05
N ARG A 14 4.63 16.85 -0.37
CA ARG A 14 4.79 17.03 1.08
C ARG A 14 4.20 15.87 1.89
N ALA A 15 3.04 15.35 1.50
CA ALA A 15 2.42 14.21 2.17
C ALA A 15 3.31 12.97 2.04
N LEU A 16 3.76 12.67 0.82
CA LEU A 16 4.71 11.58 0.54
C LEU A 16 5.98 11.68 1.39
N GLN A 17 6.55 12.89 1.51
CA GLN A 17 7.73 13.11 2.35
C GLN A 17 7.46 12.72 3.81
N ILE A 18 6.37 13.23 4.39
CA ILE A 18 5.99 12.97 5.79
C ILE A 18 5.77 11.47 6.01
N HIS A 19 5.05 10.81 5.10
CA HIS A 19 4.77 9.38 5.19
C HIS A 19 6.05 8.54 5.15
N ILE A 20 6.95 8.82 4.21
CA ILE A 20 8.24 8.10 4.11
C ILE A 20 9.10 8.36 5.35
N GLU A 21 9.16 9.60 5.85
CA GLU A 21 9.87 9.93 7.09
C GLU A 21 9.29 9.17 8.29
N ALA A 22 7.97 8.99 8.38
CA ALA A 22 7.32 8.17 9.40
C ALA A 22 7.71 6.69 9.31
N LEU A 23 7.66 6.10 8.11
CA LEU A 23 8.12 4.72 7.88
C LEU A 23 9.59 4.53 8.26
N LEU A 24 10.46 5.49 7.90
CA LEU A 24 11.88 5.41 8.21
C LEU A 24 12.18 5.51 9.71
N ARG A 25 11.35 6.22 10.49
CA ARG A 25 11.49 6.29 11.95
C ARG A 25 11.27 4.94 12.63
N ILE A 26 10.37 4.11 12.09
CA ILE A 26 10.01 2.80 12.69
C ILE A 26 10.73 1.62 12.03
N ARG A 27 11.36 1.84 10.87
CA ARG A 27 12.04 0.77 10.12
C ARG A 27 13.41 0.44 10.72
N ASN A 28 13.45 -0.69 11.44
CA ASN A 28 14.67 -1.20 12.05
C ASN A 28 15.61 -1.93 11.08
N ASN A 29 15.07 -2.56 10.02
CA ASN A 29 15.86 -3.34 9.07
C ASN A 29 15.38 -3.14 7.61
N SER A 30 16.24 -2.53 6.78
CA SER A 30 15.94 -2.26 5.37
C SER A 30 15.86 -3.49 4.48
N ASP A 31 16.52 -4.58 4.88
CA ASP A 31 16.48 -5.85 4.14
C ASP A 31 15.20 -6.63 4.42
N LEU A 32 14.62 -6.47 5.62
CA LEU A 32 13.32 -7.08 5.95
C LEU A 32 12.15 -6.25 5.45
N ASN A 33 12.27 -4.91 5.45
CA ASN A 33 11.18 -4.01 5.05
C ASN A 33 11.67 -2.98 4.02
N PRO A 34 12.09 -3.41 2.81
CA PRO A 34 12.46 -2.47 1.77
C PRO A 34 11.25 -1.60 1.39
N ILE A 35 11.48 -0.29 1.26
CA ILE A 35 10.45 0.66 0.83
C ILE A 35 10.51 0.81 -0.68
N LEU A 36 9.39 0.57 -1.36
CA LEU A 36 9.18 0.84 -2.77
C LEU A 36 8.16 1.96 -2.87
N VAL A 37 8.42 2.94 -3.72
CA VAL A 37 7.48 4.06 -3.94
C VAL A 37 6.94 3.96 -5.35
N SER A 38 5.62 3.82 -5.48
CA SER A 38 4.94 3.82 -6.75
C SER A 38 4.27 5.16 -6.99
N LEU A 39 4.63 5.81 -8.10
CA LEU A 39 4.17 7.14 -8.47
C LEU A 39 3.34 7.12 -9.76
N ASP A 40 2.17 7.71 -9.71
CA ASP A 40 1.38 8.11 -10.88
C ASP A 40 1.50 9.64 -11.11
N CYS A 41 0.71 10.18 -12.04
CA CYS A 41 0.47 11.60 -12.29
C CYS A 41 1.66 12.38 -12.86
N HIS A 42 2.81 11.74 -13.02
CA HIS A 42 4.05 12.33 -13.55
C HIS A 42 4.43 13.67 -12.87
N SER A 43 4.15 13.79 -11.56
CA SER A 43 4.50 14.98 -10.79
C SER A 43 6.02 15.04 -10.58
N ARG A 44 6.68 16.00 -11.23
CA ARG A 44 8.13 16.21 -11.11
C ARG A 44 8.55 16.48 -9.67
N GLU A 45 7.77 17.25 -8.94
CA GLU A 45 8.03 17.58 -7.54
C GLU A 45 7.97 16.33 -6.65
N THR A 46 6.93 15.50 -6.82
CA THR A 46 6.76 14.26 -6.05
C THR A 46 7.88 13.26 -6.38
N LEU A 47 8.26 13.16 -7.65
CA LEU A 47 9.40 12.34 -8.08
C LEU A 47 10.73 12.83 -7.49
N GLN A 48 10.95 14.14 -7.43
CA GLN A 48 12.14 14.72 -6.81
C GLN A 48 12.20 14.44 -5.31
N VAL A 49 11.06 14.53 -4.61
CA VAL A 49 10.97 14.14 -3.20
C VAL A 49 11.30 12.66 -3.02
N ALA A 50 10.71 11.76 -3.82
CA ALA A 50 11.06 10.34 -3.73
C ALA A 50 12.56 10.12 -3.98
N LYS A 51 13.14 10.73 -5.02
CA LYS A 51 14.57 10.60 -5.33
C LYS A 51 15.49 11.14 -4.23
N SER A 52 15.07 12.15 -3.46
CA SER A 52 15.90 12.76 -2.43
C SER A 52 16.19 11.82 -1.24
N PHE A 53 15.38 10.78 -1.04
CA PHE A 53 15.62 9.76 -0.03
C PHE A 53 16.74 8.78 -0.39
N GLY A 54 17.23 8.79 -1.64
CA GLY A 54 18.38 8.00 -2.07
C GLY A 54 18.21 6.50 -1.86
N ASP A 55 19.21 5.87 -1.25
CA ASP A 55 19.29 4.44 -0.95
C ASP A 55 18.27 3.96 0.10
N LYS A 56 17.63 4.88 0.82
CA LYS A 56 16.57 4.54 1.78
C LYS A 56 15.31 4.01 1.10
N ILE A 57 15.08 4.37 -0.16
CA ILE A 57 14.05 3.81 -1.04
C ILE A 57 14.71 2.79 -1.96
N LYS A 58 14.23 1.55 -1.89
CA LYS A 58 14.78 0.44 -2.66
C LYS A 58 14.48 0.59 -4.16
N LYS A 59 13.28 1.08 -4.49
CA LYS A 59 12.83 1.25 -5.87
C LYS A 59 11.76 2.33 -6.00
N ILE A 60 11.87 3.14 -7.03
CA ILE A 60 10.80 4.02 -7.50
C ILE A 60 10.18 3.37 -8.73
N ILE A 61 8.85 3.24 -8.73
CA ILE A 61 8.04 2.65 -9.80
C ILE A 61 7.19 3.77 -10.37
N GLU A 62 7.59 4.32 -11.52
CA GLU A 62 6.77 5.29 -12.25
C GLU A 62 5.79 4.53 -13.14
N LEU A 63 4.50 4.87 -13.07
CA LEU A 63 3.49 4.30 -13.95
C LEU A 63 3.87 4.65 -15.41
N PRO A 64 4.05 3.66 -16.30
CA PRO A 64 4.36 3.94 -17.70
C PRO A 64 3.15 4.54 -18.41
N ASP A 65 3.37 5.06 -19.62
CA ASP A 65 2.27 5.39 -20.51
C ASP A 65 1.57 4.10 -20.96
N LEU A 66 0.39 3.85 -20.38
CA LEU A 66 -0.49 2.73 -20.72
C LEU A 66 -1.57 3.12 -21.74
N GLY A 67 -1.42 4.28 -22.37
CA GLY A 67 -2.41 4.84 -23.29
C GLY A 67 -3.57 5.57 -22.57
N PRO A 68 -4.54 6.05 -23.37
CA PRO A 68 -5.65 6.83 -22.85
C PRO A 68 -6.55 5.97 -21.96
N LEU A 69 -6.94 6.55 -20.82
CA LEU A 69 -7.92 5.94 -19.93
C LEU A 69 -9.32 6.13 -20.53
N ILE A 70 -10.01 5.04 -20.83
CA ILE A 70 -11.37 5.08 -21.36
C ILE A 70 -12.33 5.18 -20.18
N VAL A 71 -12.84 6.38 -19.93
CA VAL A 71 -13.86 6.64 -18.91
C VAL A 71 -15.20 6.87 -19.61
N PRO A 72 -16.25 6.08 -19.32
CA PRO A 72 -17.57 6.31 -19.87
C PRO A 72 -18.07 7.74 -19.57
N PRO A 73 -18.81 8.41 -20.48
CA PRO A 73 -19.30 9.77 -20.23
C PRO A 73 -20.10 9.93 -18.93
N LYS A 74 -20.88 8.89 -18.56
CA LYS A 74 -21.64 8.83 -17.31
C LYS A 74 -20.75 8.88 -16.05
N ASP A 75 -19.48 8.48 -16.17
CA ASP A 75 -18.53 8.34 -15.06
C ASP A 75 -17.44 9.42 -15.12
N HIS A 76 -17.62 10.51 -15.88
CA HIS A 76 -16.58 11.54 -16.04
C HIS A 76 -16.07 12.11 -14.71
N LEU A 77 -16.97 12.28 -13.72
CA LEU A 77 -16.61 12.73 -12.35
C LEU A 77 -15.79 11.69 -11.58
N LEU A 78 -15.81 10.43 -12.01
CA LEU A 78 -15.09 9.32 -11.40
C LEU A 78 -13.74 9.05 -12.07
N SER A 79 -13.32 9.88 -13.03
CA SER A 79 -12.05 9.68 -13.75
C SER A 79 -10.82 9.53 -12.83
N GLY A 80 -10.84 10.14 -11.64
CA GLY A 80 -9.83 9.92 -10.60
C GLY A 80 -9.77 8.47 -10.12
N TYR A 81 -10.92 7.85 -9.84
CA TYR A 81 -11.00 6.45 -9.40
C TYR A 81 -10.50 5.49 -10.47
N TYR A 82 -10.80 5.76 -11.75
CA TYR A 82 -10.24 4.95 -12.84
C TYR A 82 -8.70 5.03 -12.90
N LYS A 83 -8.12 6.20 -12.62
CA LYS A 83 -6.65 6.35 -12.55
C LYS A 83 -6.07 5.59 -11.36
N ILE A 84 -6.70 5.70 -10.19
CA ILE A 84 -6.29 4.98 -8.97
C ILE A 84 -6.33 3.47 -9.23
N SER A 85 -7.43 2.95 -9.76
CA SER A 85 -7.55 1.52 -10.05
C SER A 85 -6.47 1.05 -11.02
N ARG A 86 -6.21 1.80 -12.11
CA ARG A 86 -5.13 1.49 -13.06
C ARG A 86 -3.75 1.51 -12.39
N HIS A 87 -3.49 2.48 -11.53
CA HIS A 87 -2.23 2.61 -10.80
C HIS A 87 -2.00 1.43 -9.85
N TYR A 88 -3.00 1.07 -9.05
CA TYR A 88 -2.96 -0.11 -8.19
C TYR A 88 -2.76 -1.39 -9.01
N GLY A 89 -3.58 -1.62 -10.03
CA GLY A 89 -3.51 -2.84 -10.83
C GLY A 89 -2.13 -3.06 -11.47
N TYR A 90 -1.54 -2.00 -12.04
CA TYR A 90 -0.19 -2.07 -12.60
C TYR A 90 0.86 -2.36 -11.51
N SER A 91 0.86 -1.55 -10.44
CA SER A 91 1.93 -1.59 -9.44
C SER A 91 1.89 -2.84 -8.59
N LEU A 92 0.71 -3.34 -8.22
CA LEU A 92 0.56 -4.61 -7.52
C LEU A 92 1.08 -5.77 -8.38
N ASN A 93 0.71 -5.82 -9.66
CA ASN A 93 1.22 -6.84 -10.57
C ASN A 93 2.74 -6.75 -10.73
N TYR A 94 3.26 -5.55 -10.90
CA TYR A 94 4.70 -5.34 -11.05
C TYR A 94 5.45 -5.81 -9.80
N VAL A 95 5.01 -5.46 -8.60
CA VAL A 95 5.73 -5.80 -7.38
C VAL A 95 5.58 -7.29 -7.03
N LEU A 96 4.37 -7.85 -7.11
CA LEU A 96 4.12 -9.24 -6.70
C LEU A 96 4.59 -10.25 -7.74
N ASN A 97 4.33 -10.00 -9.03
CA ASN A 97 4.64 -10.96 -10.10
C ASN A 97 5.98 -10.65 -10.81
N THR A 98 6.26 -9.39 -11.14
CA THR A 98 7.53 -9.05 -11.85
C THR A 98 8.73 -9.01 -10.92
N LEU A 99 8.62 -8.38 -9.75
CA LEU A 99 9.68 -8.39 -8.72
C LEU A 99 9.63 -9.65 -7.84
N ASN A 100 8.60 -10.49 -8.01
CA ASN A 100 8.46 -11.80 -7.39
C ASN A 100 8.43 -11.78 -5.85
N TYR A 101 7.88 -10.73 -5.24
CA TYR A 101 7.63 -10.71 -3.79
C TYR A 101 6.43 -11.60 -3.42
N GLU A 102 6.53 -12.29 -2.27
CA GLU A 102 5.48 -13.20 -1.78
C GLU A 102 4.30 -12.44 -1.16
N ALA A 103 4.58 -11.33 -0.46
CA ALA A 103 3.60 -10.47 0.17
C ALA A 103 4.15 -9.04 0.28
N ILE A 104 3.27 -8.06 0.39
CA ILE A 104 3.61 -6.63 0.51
C ILE A 104 2.66 -5.92 1.47
N ILE A 105 3.19 -4.93 2.19
CA ILE A 105 2.39 -3.95 2.94
C ILE A 105 2.12 -2.77 2.01
N ILE A 106 0.87 -2.38 1.87
CA ILE A 106 0.42 -1.30 0.98
C ILE A 106 0.04 -0.10 1.84
N THR A 107 0.59 1.07 1.51
CA THR A 107 0.25 2.34 2.15
C THR A 107 0.03 3.43 1.11
N GLU A 108 -0.77 4.44 1.44
CA GLU A 108 -0.95 5.66 0.64
C GLU A 108 -0.10 6.80 1.21
N ASP A 109 0.19 7.80 0.38
CA ASP A 109 1.09 8.91 0.70
C ASP A 109 0.57 9.87 1.79
N ASP A 110 -0.66 9.71 2.25
CA ASP A 110 -1.30 10.52 3.28
C ASP A 110 -1.56 9.80 4.61
N LEU A 111 -0.99 8.61 4.80
CA LEU A 111 -1.08 7.89 6.07
C LEU A 111 0.04 8.32 7.05
N GLU A 112 -0.23 8.22 8.35
CA GLU A 112 0.80 8.18 9.38
C GLU A 112 0.77 6.80 10.06
N VAL A 113 1.94 6.23 10.31
CA VAL A 113 2.08 4.88 10.86
C VAL A 113 2.37 4.91 12.36
N SER A 114 1.85 3.94 13.11
CA SER A 114 2.13 3.78 14.53
C SER A 114 3.56 3.25 14.78
N PRO A 115 4.12 3.41 15.99
CA PRO A 115 5.45 2.90 16.34
C PRO A 115 5.64 1.40 16.14
N ASP A 116 4.56 0.62 16.27
CA ASP A 116 4.51 -0.84 16.19
C ASP A 116 3.99 -1.38 14.85
N PHE A 117 3.74 -0.51 13.86
CA PHE A 117 3.14 -0.87 12.57
C PHE A 117 3.85 -2.04 11.86
N LEU A 118 5.19 -2.07 11.87
CA LEU A 118 5.94 -3.16 11.25
C LEU A 118 5.92 -4.45 12.08
N ASP A 119 5.99 -4.33 13.41
CA ASP A 119 5.91 -5.47 14.32
C ASP A 119 4.54 -6.16 14.21
N TYR A 120 3.47 -5.36 14.08
CA TYR A 120 2.10 -5.81 13.82
C TYR A 120 2.01 -6.72 12.58
N PHE A 121 2.47 -6.25 11.41
CA PHE A 121 2.45 -7.09 10.21
C PHE A 121 3.40 -8.28 10.28
N GLN A 122 4.56 -8.10 10.91
CA GLN A 122 5.55 -9.17 11.05
C GLN A 122 5.02 -10.32 11.90
N ALA A 123 4.28 -10.02 12.97
CA ALA A 123 3.65 -10.99 13.86
C ALA A 123 2.45 -11.68 13.22
N LEU A 124 1.66 -10.96 12.42
CA LEU A 124 0.41 -11.48 11.85
C LEU A 124 0.58 -12.15 10.48
N TYR A 125 1.66 -11.89 9.76
CA TYR A 125 1.91 -12.52 8.45
C TYR A 125 1.75 -14.06 8.44
N PRO A 126 2.24 -14.83 9.44
CA PRO A 126 2.00 -16.27 9.49
C PRO A 126 0.51 -16.64 9.48
N LEU A 127 -0.35 -15.87 10.16
CA LEU A 127 -1.79 -16.11 10.14
C LEU A 127 -2.36 -15.97 8.73
N LEU A 128 -2.05 -14.87 8.04
CA LEU A 128 -2.49 -14.65 6.66
C LEU A 128 -1.96 -15.74 5.70
N LYS A 129 -0.76 -16.26 5.95
CA LYS A 129 -0.15 -17.31 5.11
C LYS A 129 -0.86 -18.66 5.27
N TYR A 130 -1.20 -19.04 6.50
CA TYR A 130 -1.67 -20.39 6.83
C TYR A 130 -3.19 -20.51 6.96
N ASP A 131 -3.89 -19.47 7.45
CA ASP A 131 -5.35 -19.46 7.53
C ASP A 131 -5.96 -18.99 6.19
N LYS A 132 -6.51 -19.94 5.43
CA LYS A 132 -7.13 -19.70 4.12
C LYS A 132 -8.46 -18.94 4.18
N THR A 133 -8.99 -18.68 5.38
CA THR A 133 -10.17 -17.84 5.57
C THR A 133 -9.82 -16.34 5.69
N LEU A 134 -8.53 -15.99 5.71
CA LEU A 134 -8.07 -14.60 5.75
C LEU A 134 -7.61 -14.15 4.37
N TRP A 135 -7.99 -12.93 4.00
CA TRP A 135 -7.67 -12.31 2.71
C TRP A 135 -6.63 -11.20 2.81
N CYS A 136 -6.65 -10.46 3.91
CA CYS A 136 -5.68 -9.41 4.22
C CYS A 136 -5.46 -9.29 5.74
N ILE A 137 -4.49 -8.47 6.11
CA ILE A 137 -4.39 -7.86 7.45
C ILE A 137 -4.42 -6.34 7.22
N SER A 138 -5.21 -5.59 7.98
CA SER A 138 -5.30 -4.12 7.86
C SER A 138 -4.94 -3.47 9.20
N ALA A 139 -4.23 -2.36 9.14
CA ALA A 139 -3.88 -1.51 10.28
C ALA A 139 -5.03 -0.58 10.70
N TRP A 140 -6.19 -0.66 10.04
CA TRP A 140 -7.29 0.28 10.23
C TRP A 140 -8.47 -0.34 10.96
N ASN A 141 -9.03 0.42 11.90
CA ASN A 141 -10.31 0.15 12.53
C ASN A 141 -11.29 1.25 12.11
N ASP A 142 -12.29 0.91 11.29
CA ASP A 142 -13.31 1.86 10.81
C ASP A 142 -14.08 2.58 11.92
N ASN A 143 -14.11 2.00 13.13
CA ASN A 143 -14.73 2.59 14.32
C ASN A 143 -13.70 3.00 15.39
N GLY A 144 -12.43 3.17 14.99
CA GLY A 144 -11.27 3.41 15.85
C GLY A 144 -11.17 4.76 16.57
N ILE A 145 -12.30 5.46 16.74
CA ILE A 145 -12.33 6.77 17.41
C ILE A 145 -12.03 6.57 18.91
N ASP A 146 -11.18 7.40 19.52
CA ASP A 146 -10.63 7.27 20.90
C ASP A 146 -11.66 6.84 21.98
N LYS A 147 -12.90 7.33 21.92
CA LYS A 147 -13.95 7.00 22.90
C LYS A 147 -14.73 5.72 22.61
N LYS A 148 -14.45 5.04 21.49
CA LYS A 148 -15.13 3.83 21.01
C LYS A 148 -14.23 2.60 20.99
N ILE A 149 -12.99 2.73 21.46
CA ILE A 149 -12.02 1.63 21.51
C ILE A 149 -11.67 1.28 22.95
N ASP A 150 -11.34 0.01 23.17
CA ASP A 150 -10.59 -0.38 24.36
C ASP A 150 -9.16 0.15 24.23
N ARG A 151 -8.54 0.53 25.34
CA ARG A 151 -7.14 0.98 25.41
C ARG A 151 -6.14 -0.18 25.42
N GLN A 152 -6.63 -1.42 25.40
CA GLN A 152 -5.81 -2.62 25.20
C GLN A 152 -5.23 -2.66 23.78
N ALA A 153 -3.98 -2.20 23.63
CA ALA A 153 -3.31 -2.09 22.34
C ALA A 153 -3.03 -3.43 21.63
N ASN A 154 -3.13 -4.57 22.33
CA ASN A 154 -2.88 -5.91 21.78
C ASN A 154 -4.14 -6.68 21.38
N LEU A 155 -5.32 -6.07 21.48
CA LEU A 155 -6.58 -6.69 21.07
C LEU A 155 -6.75 -6.64 19.55
N LEU A 156 -7.03 -7.79 18.93
CA LEU A 156 -7.21 -7.93 17.49
C LEU A 156 -8.57 -8.53 17.16
N HIS A 157 -9.11 -8.18 15.99
CA HIS A 157 -10.41 -8.63 15.52
C HIS A 157 -10.32 -9.21 14.09
N ARG A 158 -11.26 -10.09 13.77
CA ARG A 158 -11.60 -10.43 12.39
C ARG A 158 -12.78 -9.56 11.94
N THR A 159 -12.78 -9.18 10.68
CA THR A 159 -13.86 -8.41 10.06
C THR A 159 -14.10 -8.92 8.65
N ASP A 160 -15.36 -8.91 8.23
CA ASP A 160 -15.75 -9.23 6.85
C ASP A 160 -15.78 -7.96 5.97
N PHE A 161 -15.57 -6.78 6.56
CA PHE A 161 -15.39 -5.53 5.82
C PHE A 161 -13.90 -5.32 5.53
N PHE A 162 -13.54 -5.15 4.25
CA PHE A 162 -12.16 -4.85 3.82
C PHE A 162 -11.81 -3.38 4.09
N PRO A 163 -10.95 -3.04 5.09
CA PRO A 163 -10.76 -1.65 5.49
C PRO A 163 -9.72 -0.88 4.67
N GLY A 164 -8.77 -1.58 4.02
CA GLY A 164 -7.64 -0.95 3.35
C GLY A 164 -6.69 -0.24 4.33
N LEU A 165 -6.36 1.04 4.04
CA LEU A 165 -5.66 2.00 4.91
C LEU A 165 -4.46 1.41 5.70
N GLY A 166 -3.44 0.97 4.97
CA GLY A 166 -2.31 0.24 5.54
C GLY A 166 -2.64 -1.24 5.65
N TRP A 167 -2.36 -2.04 4.61
CA TRP A 167 -2.80 -3.43 4.58
C TRP A 167 -1.80 -4.38 3.92
N LEU A 168 -1.78 -5.62 4.38
CA LEU A 168 -0.92 -6.70 3.89
C LEU A 168 -1.65 -7.54 2.86
N LEU A 169 -1.05 -7.67 1.69
CA LEU A 169 -1.53 -8.44 0.55
C LEU A 169 -0.51 -9.54 0.21
N THR A 170 -0.99 -10.76 -0.08
CA THR A 170 -0.14 -11.83 -0.62
C THR A 170 -0.25 -11.92 -2.14
N ARG A 171 0.78 -12.44 -2.78
CA ARG A 171 0.76 -12.74 -4.22
C ARG A 171 -0.32 -13.75 -4.60
N THR A 172 -0.59 -14.72 -3.72
CA THR A 172 -1.66 -15.71 -3.93
C THR A 172 -2.99 -14.99 -4.12
N VAL A 173 -3.32 -14.11 -3.19
CA VAL A 173 -4.54 -13.29 -3.25
C VAL A 173 -4.55 -12.39 -4.48
N TRP A 174 -3.45 -11.71 -4.78
CA TRP A 174 -3.37 -10.88 -5.99
C TRP A 174 -3.66 -11.69 -7.26
N ASN A 175 -3.13 -12.90 -7.37
CA ASN A 175 -3.34 -13.75 -8.52
C ASN A 175 -4.77 -14.29 -8.64
N GLU A 176 -5.57 -14.26 -7.58
CA GLU A 176 -6.99 -14.60 -7.62
C GLU A 176 -7.83 -13.47 -8.26
N ILE A 177 -7.41 -12.20 -8.13
CA ILE A 177 -8.23 -11.05 -8.54
C ILE A 177 -7.67 -10.25 -9.72
N LYS A 178 -6.40 -10.43 -10.07
CA LYS A 178 -5.72 -9.58 -11.07
C LYS A 178 -6.35 -9.63 -12.47
N ASP A 179 -6.94 -10.77 -12.84
CA ASP A 179 -7.49 -10.98 -14.19
C ASP A 179 -8.89 -10.34 -14.34
N ASP A 180 -9.56 -10.08 -13.21
CA ASP A 180 -10.87 -9.42 -13.12
C ASP A 180 -10.77 -8.03 -12.43
N TRP A 181 -9.57 -7.43 -12.43
CA TRP A 181 -9.34 -6.16 -11.73
C TRP A 181 -10.26 -5.04 -12.30
N PRO A 182 -11.00 -4.32 -11.44
CA PRO A 182 -12.01 -3.38 -11.88
C PRO A 182 -11.40 -2.16 -12.58
N GLN A 183 -12.19 -1.48 -13.40
CA GLN A 183 -11.73 -0.27 -14.08
C GLN A 183 -11.66 0.96 -13.16
N ALA A 184 -12.41 0.97 -12.05
CA ALA A 184 -12.52 2.06 -11.08
C ALA A 184 -12.85 1.51 -9.70
#